data_AF-D6Z731-F1
#
_entry.id   AF-D6Z731-F1
#
_cell.length_a   1.000
_cell.length_b   1.000
_cell.length_c   1.000
_cell.angle_alpha   90.00
_cell.angle_beta   90.00
_cell.angle_gamma   90.00
#
_symmetry.space_group_name_H-M   'P 1'
#
loop_
_entity.id
_entity.type
_entity.pdbx_description
1 polymer ?
#
loop_
_entity_poly.entity_id
_entity_poly.type
_entity_poly.pdbx_seq_one_letter_code
_entity_poly.pdbx_strand_id
1 'polypeptide(L)'
;MAPKTPKTPGAPKNPQKTPPRKKAVALRYDAEQQSAPQMVAKGSGTVAEKLIAIAREHGVPIHEDADLTEILSRLDLYQEIPPETYLLVAEILAFIYRTNQEYQ
;
A
#
# COMPACT_ATOMS: atom_id res chain seq x y z
N MET A 1 -59.16 16.48 17.53
CA MET A 1 -57.95 17.24 17.87
C MET A 1 -56.92 16.26 18.41
N ALA A 2 -55.84 15.98 17.68
CA ALA A 2 -54.81 15.03 18.10
C ALA A 2 -53.64 15.77 18.76
N PRO A 3 -53.20 15.42 19.99
CA PRO A 3 -51.98 15.96 20.56
C PRO A 3 -50.76 15.29 19.90
N LYS A 4 -49.79 16.14 19.54
CA LYS A 4 -48.59 15.84 18.77
C LYS A 4 -47.62 14.97 19.57
N THR A 5 -47.03 13.96 18.92
CA THR A 5 -45.88 13.21 19.44
C THR A 5 -44.66 14.13 19.60
N PRO A 6 -43.90 14.04 20.71
CA PRO A 6 -42.64 14.75 20.84
C PRO A 6 -41.59 14.10 19.95
N LYS A 7 -40.97 14.90 19.06
CA LYS A 7 -39.77 14.51 18.32
C LYS A 7 -38.59 14.49 19.30
N THR A 8 -38.02 13.32 19.57
CA THR A 8 -36.77 13.21 20.31
C THR A 8 -35.60 13.73 19.46
N PRO A 9 -34.70 14.57 20.01
CA PRO A 9 -33.57 15.17 19.27
C PRO A 9 -32.58 14.12 18.78
N GLY A 10 -32.00 14.39 17.60
CA GLY A 10 -31.05 13.52 16.91
C GLY A 10 -29.85 13.13 17.77
N ALA A 11 -29.49 11.85 17.67
CA ALA A 11 -28.25 11.32 18.20
C ALA A 11 -27.03 12.11 17.65
N PRO A 12 -26.00 12.37 18.47
CA PRO A 12 -24.76 12.94 17.96
C PRO A 12 -24.06 11.90 17.09
N LYS A 13 -24.07 12.09 15.77
CA LYS A 13 -23.17 11.38 14.85
C LYS A 13 -21.76 11.94 15.05
N ASN A 14 -21.05 11.41 16.05
CA ASN A 14 -19.63 11.66 16.18
C ASN A 14 -18.93 10.96 14.99
N PRO A 15 -18.22 11.67 14.09
CA PRO A 15 -17.44 11.02 13.05
C PRO A 15 -16.25 10.36 13.75
N GLN A 16 -16.42 9.10 14.14
CA GLN A 16 -15.35 8.27 14.67
C GLN A 16 -14.24 8.27 13.61
N LYS A 17 -13.15 9.00 13.85
CA LYS A 17 -11.93 8.91 13.04
C LYS A 17 -11.43 7.48 13.14
N THR A 18 -11.82 6.62 12.20
CA THR A 18 -11.16 5.33 12.05
C THR A 18 -9.69 5.61 11.76
N PRO A 19 -8.75 5.01 12.52
CA PRO A 19 -7.34 5.20 12.25
C PRO A 19 -7.04 4.80 10.79
N PRO A 20 -6.11 5.49 10.12
CA PRO A 20 -5.76 5.17 8.74
C PRO A 20 -5.34 3.71 8.67
N ARG A 21 -5.97 2.96 7.77
CA ARG A 21 -5.67 1.53 7.59
C ARG A 21 -4.27 1.42 7.01
N LYS A 22 -3.40 0.61 7.63
CA LYS A 22 -2.09 0.25 7.04
C LYS A 22 -2.28 -0.24 5.62
N LYS A 23 -1.36 0.12 4.74
CA LYS A 23 -1.30 -0.36 3.36
C LYS A 23 0.04 -1.06 3.14
N ALA A 24 0.07 -2.00 2.22
CA ALA A 24 1.29 -2.64 1.76
C ALA A 24 1.14 -2.98 0.28
N VAL A 25 2.24 -2.86 -0.46
CA VAL A 25 2.37 -3.27 -1.86
C VAL A 25 3.58 -4.17 -1.98
N ALA A 26 3.52 -5.15 -2.88
CA ALA A 26 4.63 -6.03 -3.20
C ALA A 26 4.98 -5.86 -4.68
N LEU A 27 6.26 -5.63 -4.94
CA LEU A 27 6.82 -5.46 -6.27
C LEU A 27 7.73 -6.64 -6.59
N ARG A 28 7.73 -7.04 -7.86
CA ARG A 28 8.70 -7.98 -8.42
C ARG A 28 9.44 -7.28 -9.55
N TYR A 29 10.75 -7.46 -9.62
CA TYR A 29 11.55 -6.95 -10.71
C TYR A 29 12.55 -8.00 -11.17
N ASP A 30 12.48 -8.36 -12.45
CA ASP A 30 13.47 -9.17 -13.13
C ASP A 30 14.17 -8.29 -14.17
N ALA A 31 15.39 -7.86 -13.87
CA ALA A 31 16.13 -6.92 -14.71
C ALA A 31 16.57 -7.52 -16.05
N GLU A 32 16.59 -8.84 -16.21
CA GLU A 32 16.96 -9.49 -17.48
C GLU A 32 15.77 -9.63 -18.44
N GLN A 33 14.56 -9.73 -17.88
CA GLN A 33 13.34 -9.99 -18.67
C GLN A 33 12.39 -8.79 -18.74
N GLN A 34 12.49 -7.83 -17.82
CA GLN A 34 11.54 -6.74 -17.69
C GLN A 34 12.25 -5.38 -17.68
N SER A 35 11.70 -4.43 -18.44
CA SER A 35 12.14 -3.03 -18.39
C SER A 35 11.65 -2.27 -17.15
N ALA A 36 10.87 -2.97 -16.30
CA ALA A 36 9.94 -2.38 -15.36
C ALA A 36 9.65 -3.32 -14.17
N PRO A 37 9.71 -2.88 -12.90
CA PRO A 37 9.08 -3.58 -11.79
C PRO A 37 7.56 -3.71 -11.99
N GLN A 38 7.01 -4.85 -11.62
CA GLN A 38 5.58 -5.16 -11.68
C GLN A 38 4.99 -5.28 -10.28
N MET A 39 3.77 -4.77 -10.09
CA MET A 39 3.01 -4.99 -8.86
C MET A 39 2.39 -6.38 -8.84
N VAL A 40 2.82 -7.21 -7.88
CA VAL A 40 2.35 -8.60 -7.73
C VAL A 40 1.34 -8.76 -6.60
N ALA A 41 1.32 -7.85 -5.62
CA ALA A 41 0.31 -7.83 -4.57
C ALA A 41 0.08 -6.41 -4.02
N LYS A 42 -1.13 -6.17 -3.50
CA LYS A 42 -1.47 -4.96 -2.72
C LYS A 42 -2.53 -5.29 -1.68
N GLY A 43 -2.51 -4.60 -0.54
CA GLY A 43 -3.41 -4.86 0.57
C GLY A 43 -3.63 -3.66 1.49
N SER A 44 -4.72 -3.69 2.23
CA SER A 44 -4.99 -2.74 3.31
C SER A 44 -5.49 -3.44 4.58
N GLY A 45 -5.27 -2.81 5.74
CA GLY A 45 -5.60 -3.37 7.05
C GLY A 45 -4.95 -4.74 7.26
N THR A 46 -5.76 -5.74 7.63
CA THR A 46 -5.29 -7.11 7.88
C THR A 46 -4.59 -7.76 6.67
N VAL A 47 -4.96 -7.39 5.45
CA VAL A 47 -4.27 -7.90 4.25
C VAL A 47 -2.84 -7.35 4.17
N ALA A 48 -2.66 -6.07 4.48
CA ALA A 48 -1.33 -5.45 4.52
C ALA A 48 -0.45 -6.08 5.60
N GLU A 49 -1.02 -6.34 6.79
CA GLU A 49 -0.32 -7.01 7.88
C GLU A 49 0.15 -8.42 7.49
N LYS A 50 -0.71 -9.18 6.79
CA LYS A 50 -0.35 -10.51 6.27
C LYS A 50 0.76 -10.45 5.22
N LEU A 51 0.70 -9.49 4.29
CA LEU A 51 1.76 -9.30 3.30
C LEU A 51 3.11 -9.03 3.96
N ILE A 52 3.14 -8.15 4.96
CA ILE A 52 4.35 -7.82 5.72
C ILE A 52 4.86 -9.06 6.47
N ALA A 53 3.99 -9.84 7.08
CA ALA A 53 4.37 -11.07 7.78
C ALA A 53 5.02 -12.10 6.84
N ILE A 54 4.40 -12.35 5.68
CA ILE A 54 4.93 -13.26 4.65
C ILE A 54 6.28 -12.74 4.13
N ALA A 55 6.40 -11.45 3.85
CA ALA A 55 7.67 -10.87 3.41
C ALA A 55 8.80 -11.10 4.42
N ARG A 56 8.54 -10.93 5.72
CA ARG A 56 9.52 -11.23 6.77
C ARG A 56 9.88 -12.70 6.84
N GLU A 57 8.89 -13.59 6.75
CA GLU A 57 9.10 -15.05 6.78
C GLU A 57 10.00 -15.54 5.65
N HIS A 58 9.85 -14.94 4.46
CA HIS A 58 10.62 -15.31 3.27
C HIS A 58 11.88 -14.45 3.05
N GLY A 59 12.23 -13.57 3.97
CA GLY A 59 13.40 -12.69 3.84
C GLY A 59 13.30 -11.67 2.71
N VAL A 60 12.09 -11.31 2.30
CA VAL A 60 11.85 -10.26 1.29
C VAL A 60 12.09 -8.88 1.96
N PRO A 61 12.93 -8.01 1.38
CA PRO A 61 13.18 -6.68 1.92
C PRO A 61 11.88 -5.86 2.07
N ILE A 62 11.76 -5.16 3.20
CA ILE A 62 10.61 -4.30 3.50
C ILE A 62 11.11 -2.87 3.68
N HIS A 63 10.51 -1.96 2.93
CA HIS A 63 10.73 -0.53 3.04
C HIS A 63 9.42 0.15 3.47
N GLU A 64 9.48 1.01 4.49
CA GLU A 64 8.31 1.70 5.03
C GLU A 64 8.30 3.15 4.54
N ASP A 65 7.41 3.43 3.59
CA ASP A 65 7.15 4.78 3.07
C ASP A 65 5.65 4.93 2.83
N ALA A 66 5.01 5.82 3.59
CA ALA A 66 3.57 6.02 3.55
C ALA A 66 3.10 6.69 2.24
N ASP A 67 3.85 7.67 1.74
CA ASP A 67 3.48 8.44 0.54
C ASP A 67 3.61 7.56 -0.70
N LEU A 68 4.70 6.83 -0.78
CA LEU A 68 4.99 5.92 -1.88
C LEU A 68 4.03 4.73 -1.90
N THR A 69 3.73 4.16 -0.72
CA THR A 69 2.73 3.11 -0.59
C THR A 69 1.35 3.61 -1.03
N GLU A 70 0.99 4.85 -0.69
CA GLU A 70 -0.27 5.45 -1.11
C GLU A 70 -0.36 5.59 -2.63
N ILE A 71 0.69 6.10 -3.27
CA ILE A 71 0.79 6.23 -4.73
C ILE A 71 0.69 4.87 -5.41
N LEU A 72 1.54 3.92 -5.01
CA LEU A 72 1.59 2.58 -5.61
C LEU A 72 0.28 1.82 -5.38
N SER A 73 -0.38 1.99 -4.24
CA SER A 73 -1.66 1.32 -3.95
C SER A 73 -2.78 1.68 -4.93
N ARG A 74 -2.66 2.80 -5.66
CA ARG A 74 -3.61 3.23 -6.70
C ARG A 74 -3.41 2.50 -8.03
N LEU A 75 -2.24 1.91 -8.26
CA LEU A 75 -1.97 1.12 -9.47
C LEU A 75 -2.70 -0.21 -9.41
N ASP A 76 -3.14 -0.72 -10.56
CA ASP A 76 -3.75 -2.04 -10.64
C ASP A 76 -2.73 -3.17 -10.55
N LEU A 77 -3.18 -4.30 -10.02
CA LEU A 77 -2.34 -5.50 -9.97
C LEU A 77 -1.94 -5.90 -11.39
N TYR A 78 -0.70 -6.38 -11.53
CA TYR A 78 -0.13 -6.88 -12.78
C TYR A 78 0.00 -5.85 -13.91
N GLN A 79 -0.31 -4.57 -13.67
CA GLN A 79 0.13 -3.51 -14.56
C GLN A 79 1.61 -3.20 -14.35
N GLU A 80 2.29 -2.91 -15.45
CA GLU A 80 3.62 -2.30 -15.41
C GLU A 80 3.50 -0.89 -14.83
N ILE A 81 4.47 -0.52 -14.00
CA ILE A 81 4.50 0.81 -13.40
C ILE A 81 4.75 1.84 -14.52
N PRO A 82 3.88 2.86 -14.70
CA PRO A 82 4.03 3.83 -15.77
C PRO A 82 5.31 4.65 -15.62
N PRO A 83 5.92 5.13 -16.72
CA PRO A 83 7.14 5.90 -16.67
C PRO A 83 7.06 7.20 -15.88
N GLU A 84 5.90 7.84 -15.81
CA GLU A 84 5.74 9.03 -14.96
C GLU A 84 5.86 8.69 -13.46
N THR A 85 5.59 7.43 -13.10
CA THR A 85 5.77 6.91 -11.74
C THR A 85 7.21 6.44 -11.49
N TYR A 86 8.02 6.19 -12.55
CA TYR A 86 9.42 5.78 -12.40
C TYR A 86 10.30 6.80 -11.69
N LEU A 87 10.05 8.10 -11.92
CA LEU A 87 10.79 9.14 -11.20
C LEU A 87 10.58 9.07 -9.68
N LEU A 88 9.41 8.57 -9.22
CA LEU A 88 9.12 8.34 -7.80
C LEU A 88 9.57 6.94 -7.31
N VAL A 89 9.59 5.95 -8.20
CA VAL A 89 10.03 4.57 -7.88
C VAL A 89 11.55 4.40 -7.95
N ALA A 90 12.27 5.38 -8.50
CA ALA A 90 13.73 5.39 -8.60
C ALA A 90 14.43 5.22 -7.23
N GLU A 91 13.85 5.77 -6.16
CA GLU A 91 14.35 5.60 -4.80
C GLU A 91 14.22 4.15 -4.32
N ILE A 92 13.11 3.47 -4.64
CA ILE A 92 12.92 2.04 -4.35
C ILE A 92 13.89 1.20 -5.15
N LEU A 93 14.06 1.49 -6.45
CA LEU A 93 15.01 0.75 -7.28
C LEU A 93 16.43 0.93 -6.75
N ALA A 94 16.84 2.15 -6.38
CA ALA A 94 18.12 2.40 -5.73
C ALA A 94 18.28 1.61 -4.42
N PHE A 95 17.22 1.53 -3.60
CA PHE A 95 17.21 0.69 -2.40
C PHE A 95 17.35 -0.79 -2.73
N ILE A 96 16.56 -1.34 -3.67
CA ILE A 96 16.63 -2.74 -4.10
C ILE A 96 18.02 -3.06 -4.66
N TYR A 97 18.57 -2.22 -5.54
CA TYR A 97 19.90 -2.39 -6.10
C TYR A 97 20.97 -2.36 -5.02
N ARG A 98 20.90 -1.43 -4.06
CA ARG A 98 21.86 -1.35 -2.95
C ARG A 98 21.77 -2.56 -2.03
N THR A 99 20.56 -3.01 -1.70
CA THR A 99 20.36 -4.20 -0.86
C THR A 99 20.79 -5.48 -1.57
N ASN A 100 20.56 -5.61 -2.88
CA ASN A 100 21.09 -6.75 -3.67
C ASN A 100 22.63 -6.73 -3.77
N GLN A 101 23.27 -5.56 -3.73
CA GLN A 101 24.74 -5.44 -3.76
C GLN A 101 25.40 -5.82 -2.42
N GLU A 102 24.67 -5.77 -1.30
CA GLU A 102 25.18 -6.17 0.03
C GLU A 102 25.11 -7.70 0.29
N TYR A 103 24.58 -8.48 -0.66
CA TYR A 103 24.56 -9.96 -0.62
C TYR A 103 25.57 -10.64 -1.56
N GLN A 104 26.61 -9.91 -2.00
CA GLN A 104 27.79 -10.48 -2.70
C GLN A 104 28.97 -10.62 -1.74
#